data_AF-A0A2E5EQY9-F1
#
_entry.id   AF-A0A2E5EQY9-F1
#
_cell.length_a   1.000
_cell.length_b   1.000
_cell.length_c   1.000
_cell.angle_alpha   90.00
_cell.angle_beta   90.00
_cell.angle_gamma   90.00
#
_symmetry.space_group_name_H-M   'P 1'
#
loop_
_entity.id
_entity.type
_entity.pdbx_description
1 polymer ?
#
loop_
_entity_poly.entity_id
_entity_poly.type
_entity_poly.pdbx_seq_one_letter_code
_entity_poly.pdbx_strand_id
1 'polypeptide(L)'
;MIIEDLAVLADSKTNVFDAESHQFKLHPVATEKQITTFERRHKVDLPEEYRTFLLEVGRGGAGPAYGLFNRGEVDDEFEHTKWRANGSFVGNLAKPFPHSKAWNDLSGQPAEELIDSDIDTYERELDSFEKRY
;
A
#
# COMPACT_ATOMS: atom_id res chain seq x y z
N MET A 1 -0.52 8.80 -21.87
CA MET A 1 -1.55 8.37 -20.88
C MET A 1 -0.93 7.25 -20.06
N ILE A 2 -1.13 7.17 -18.74
CA ILE A 2 -0.36 6.28 -17.83
C ILE A 2 -0.13 4.85 -18.39
N ILE A 3 -1.13 4.26 -19.04
CA ILE A 3 -1.05 2.92 -19.64
C ILE A 3 -0.02 2.85 -20.78
N GLU A 4 0.03 3.87 -21.64
CA GLU A 4 0.99 3.97 -22.75
C GLU A 4 2.41 4.17 -22.23
N ASP A 5 2.57 5.00 -21.20
CA ASP A 5 3.87 5.28 -20.59
C ASP A 5 4.44 4.01 -19.90
N LEU A 6 3.59 3.22 -19.25
CA LEU A 6 3.96 1.93 -18.68
C LEU A 6 4.34 0.89 -19.75
N ALA A 7 3.66 0.89 -20.90
CA ALA A 7 4.01 0.02 -22.02
C ALA A 7 5.40 0.36 -22.58
N VAL A 8 5.70 1.65 -22.74
CA VAL A 8 7.03 2.12 -23.16
C VAL A 8 8.11 1.69 -22.15
N LEU A 9 7.83 1.81 -20.85
CA LEU A 9 8.76 1.38 -19.81
C LEU A 9 9.00 -0.12 -19.82
N ALA A 10 7.94 -0.94 -19.98
CA ALA A 10 8.03 -2.38 -20.10
C ALA A 10 8.96 -2.82 -21.25
N ASP A 11 8.88 -2.15 -22.40
CA ASP A 11 9.69 -2.44 -23.57
C ASP A 11 11.15 -1.93 -23.43
N SER A 12 11.35 -0.85 -22.68
CA SER A 12 12.65 -0.18 -22.54
C SER A 12 13.70 -0.96 -21.71
N LYS A 13 13.30 -2.03 -20.99
CA LYS A 13 14.16 -2.77 -20.04
C LYS A 13 14.92 -1.83 -19.10
N THR A 14 14.25 -0.80 -18.60
CA THR A 14 14.84 0.20 -17.72
C THR A 14 15.28 -0.43 -16.40
N ASN A 15 16.49 -0.10 -15.94
CA ASN A 15 17.03 -0.57 -14.66
C ASN A 15 16.45 0.28 -13.51
N VAL A 16 15.16 0.13 -13.27
CA VAL A 16 14.48 0.69 -12.10
C VAL A 16 14.44 -0.39 -11.02
N PHE A 17 14.66 0.01 -9.77
CA PHE A 17 14.59 -0.90 -8.63
C PHE A 17 13.29 -1.73 -8.67
N ASP A 18 13.46 -3.05 -8.64
CA ASP A 18 12.38 -4.04 -8.63
C ASP A 18 11.49 -4.12 -9.89
N ALA A 19 11.93 -3.52 -11.00
CA ALA A 19 11.24 -3.61 -12.30
C ALA A 19 11.05 -5.05 -12.80
N GLU A 20 11.90 -5.98 -12.38
CA GLU A 20 11.78 -7.40 -12.72
C GLU A 20 10.55 -8.07 -12.07
N SER A 21 10.14 -7.59 -10.89
CA SER A 21 9.02 -8.14 -10.13
C SER A 21 7.68 -7.70 -10.70
N HIS A 22 7.47 -6.40 -10.93
CA HIS A 22 6.19 -5.88 -11.43
C HIS A 22 6.13 -5.73 -12.96
N GLN A 23 7.27 -5.73 -13.65
CA GLN A 23 7.40 -5.72 -15.13
C GLN A 23 6.65 -4.58 -15.84
N PHE A 24 6.37 -3.49 -15.13
CA PHE A 24 5.46 -2.41 -15.57
C PHE A 24 4.09 -2.90 -16.05
N LYS A 25 3.64 -4.08 -15.60
CA LYS A 25 2.33 -4.65 -15.93
C LYS A 25 1.30 -4.30 -14.88
N LEU A 26 0.24 -3.62 -15.30
CA LEU A 26 -0.95 -3.46 -14.48
C LEU A 26 -1.77 -4.75 -14.48
N HIS A 27 -2.43 -5.03 -13.36
CA HIS A 27 -3.45 -6.06 -13.32
C HIS A 27 -4.67 -5.63 -14.14
N PRO A 28 -5.40 -6.58 -14.75
CA PRO A 28 -6.58 -6.28 -15.56
C PRO A 28 -7.59 -5.40 -14.81
N VAL A 29 -8.24 -4.51 -15.54
CA VAL A 29 -9.34 -3.69 -15.01
C VAL A 29 -10.41 -4.55 -14.35
N ALA A 30 -11.02 -4.01 -13.31
CA ALA A 30 -12.17 -4.61 -12.67
C ALA A 30 -13.42 -4.43 -13.53
N THR A 31 -14.39 -5.32 -13.35
CA THR A 31 -15.74 -5.14 -13.86
C THR A 31 -16.61 -4.42 -12.84
N GLU A 32 -17.64 -3.73 -13.30
CA GLU A 32 -18.66 -3.12 -12.45
C GLU A 32 -19.26 -4.13 -11.45
N LYS A 33 -19.47 -5.38 -11.88
CA LYS A 33 -19.94 -6.47 -11.02
C LYS A 33 -18.96 -6.80 -9.89
N GLN A 34 -17.65 -6.76 -10.15
CA GLN A 34 -16.64 -7.01 -9.13
C GLN A 34 -16.55 -5.86 -8.12
N ILE A 35 -16.73 -4.61 -8.57
CA ILE A 35 -16.75 -3.43 -7.70
C ILE A 35 -18.00 -3.45 -6.80
N THR A 36 -19.19 -3.55 -7.39
CA THR A 36 -20.46 -3.61 -6.64
C THR A 36 -20.54 -4.79 -5.68
N THR A 37 -19.94 -5.94 -6.03
CA THR A 37 -19.87 -7.10 -5.13
C THR A 37 -18.93 -6.84 -3.96
N PHE A 38 -17.82 -6.13 -4.17
CA PHE A 38 -16.91 -5.72 -3.11
C PHE A 38 -17.59 -4.74 -2.15
N GLU A 39 -18.17 -3.65 -2.68
CA GLU A 39 -18.90 -2.63 -1.91
C GLU A 39 -20.00 -3.26 -1.05
N ARG A 40 -20.84 -4.13 -1.65
CA ARG A 40 -21.88 -4.85 -0.91
C ARG A 40 -21.32 -5.78 0.17
N ARG A 41 -20.24 -6.50 -0.12
CA ARG A 41 -19.61 -7.42 0.84
C ARG A 41 -19.04 -6.67 2.04
N HIS A 42 -18.40 -5.52 1.79
CA HIS A 42 -17.70 -4.74 2.81
C HIS A 42 -18.56 -3.62 3.41
N LYS A 43 -19.76 -3.39 2.88
CA LYS A 43 -20.71 -2.34 3.28
C LYS A 43 -20.08 -0.95 3.24
N VAL A 44 -19.40 -0.66 2.13
CA VAL A 44 -18.77 0.64 1.85
C VAL A 44 -19.09 1.06 0.44
N ASP A 45 -19.07 2.36 0.20
CA ASP A 45 -19.03 2.94 -1.13
C ASP A 45 -17.60 3.36 -1.43
N LEU A 46 -17.05 2.91 -2.55
CA LEU A 46 -15.72 3.35 -2.95
C LEU A 46 -15.79 4.78 -3.51
N PRO A 47 -14.79 5.64 -3.23
CA PRO A 47 -14.69 6.95 -3.87
C PRO A 47 -14.77 6.83 -5.38
N GLU A 48 -15.44 7.78 -6.04
CA GLU A 48 -15.68 7.75 -7.49
C GLU A 48 -14.38 7.64 -8.27
N GLU A 49 -13.37 8.42 -7.90
CA GLU A 49 -12.04 8.42 -8.52
C GLU A 49 -11.36 7.05 -8.40
N TYR A 50 -11.54 6.37 -7.27
CA TYR A 50 -10.99 5.03 -7.08
C TYR A 50 -11.75 3.98 -7.91
N ARG A 51 -13.07 4.13 -8.07
CA ARG A 51 -13.85 3.29 -8.98
C ARG A 51 -13.37 3.46 -10.41
N THR A 52 -13.18 4.70 -10.88
CA THR A 52 -12.66 5.02 -12.21
C THR A 52 -11.29 4.39 -12.43
N PHE A 53 -10.36 4.53 -11.46
CA PHE A 53 -9.06 3.86 -11.53
C PHE A 53 -9.19 2.33 -11.73
N LEU A 54 -10.05 1.69 -10.94
CA LEU A 54 -10.26 0.24 -11.01
C LEU A 54 -10.90 -0.20 -12.34
N LEU A 55 -11.75 0.62 -12.95
CA LEU A 55 -12.46 0.32 -14.20
C LEU A 55 -11.63 0.62 -15.45
N GLU A 56 -10.76 1.61 -15.41
CA GLU A 56 -10.09 2.15 -16.60
C GLU A 56 -8.57 1.90 -16.63
N VAL A 57 -7.93 1.85 -15.46
CA VAL A 57 -6.46 1.72 -15.37
C VAL A 57 -6.07 0.29 -15.01
N GLY A 58 -6.54 -0.21 -13.88
CA GLY A 58 -6.18 -1.53 -13.39
C GLY A 58 -6.50 -1.70 -11.92
N ARG A 59 -6.34 -2.93 -11.42
CA ARG A 59 -6.66 -3.28 -10.02
C ARG A 59 -5.44 -3.50 -9.12
N GLY A 60 -4.25 -3.12 -9.58
CA GLY A 60 -2.97 -3.38 -8.95
C GLY A 60 -1.87 -3.59 -10.00
N GLY A 61 -0.75 -4.21 -9.60
CA GLY A 61 0.37 -4.52 -10.49
C GLY A 61 1.45 -3.44 -10.42
N ALA A 62 1.90 -2.93 -11.56
CA ALA A 62 2.97 -1.93 -11.63
C ALA A 62 2.78 -0.73 -10.69
N GLY A 63 3.80 -0.45 -9.89
CA GLY A 63 3.91 0.64 -8.94
C GLY A 63 5.34 0.67 -8.37
N PRO A 64 5.71 1.64 -7.53
CA PRO A 64 7.05 1.70 -6.93
C PRO A 64 7.39 0.40 -6.17
N ALA A 65 8.64 -0.06 -6.28
CA ALA A 65 9.13 -1.30 -5.65
C ALA A 65 8.21 -2.49 -5.95
N TYR A 66 7.57 -3.06 -4.94
CA TYR A 66 6.73 -4.27 -5.04
C TYR A 66 5.39 -4.08 -5.77
N GLY A 67 5.11 -2.87 -6.25
CA GLY A 67 3.89 -2.57 -6.99
C GLY A 67 2.67 -2.28 -6.10
N LEU A 68 1.51 -2.21 -6.74
CA LEU A 68 0.22 -1.96 -6.10
C LEU A 68 -0.49 -3.28 -5.80
N PHE A 69 -0.81 -3.52 -4.53
CA PHE A 69 -1.55 -4.70 -4.11
C PHE A 69 -2.92 -4.79 -4.79
N ASN A 70 -3.36 -6.02 -5.04
CA ASN A 70 -4.74 -6.26 -5.44
C ASN A 70 -5.72 -5.84 -4.33
N ARG A 71 -6.88 -5.36 -4.76
CA ARG A 71 -8.02 -5.16 -3.86
C ARG A 71 -8.40 -6.47 -3.16
N GLY A 72 -8.40 -6.45 -1.82
CA GLY A 72 -8.77 -7.61 -1.00
C GLY A 72 -7.61 -8.53 -0.67
N GLU A 73 -6.38 -8.15 -1.02
CA GLU A 73 -5.14 -8.83 -0.65
C GLU A 73 -4.33 -7.95 0.32
N VAL A 74 -3.51 -8.59 1.14
CA VAL A 74 -2.57 -7.97 2.07
C VAL A 74 -1.24 -8.71 1.98
N ASP A 75 -0.16 -8.01 2.27
CA ASP A 75 1.15 -8.63 2.44
C ASP A 75 1.19 -9.49 3.70
N ASP A 76 1.69 -10.73 3.57
CA ASP A 76 1.88 -11.70 4.67
C ASP A 76 3.34 -12.16 4.66
N GLU A 77 4.27 -11.18 4.67
CA GLU A 77 5.74 -11.26 4.74
C GLU A 77 6.45 -11.99 3.58
N PHE A 78 5.81 -12.98 2.95
CA PHE A 78 6.39 -13.82 1.90
C PHE A 78 5.43 -14.06 0.73
N GLU A 79 4.11 -13.88 0.93
CA GLU A 79 3.09 -14.05 -0.12
C GLU A 79 1.91 -13.08 0.09
N HIS A 80 1.23 -12.73 -1.01
CA HIS A 80 -0.03 -11.99 -0.92
C HIS A 80 -1.17 -12.90 -0.52
N THR A 81 -1.82 -12.60 0.60
CA THR A 81 -2.96 -13.39 1.08
C THR A 81 -4.24 -12.57 1.05
N LYS A 82 -5.38 -13.26 0.90
CA LYS A 82 -6.69 -12.59 0.98
C LYS A 82 -6.91 -12.07 2.39
N TRP A 83 -7.57 -10.92 2.49
CA TRP A 83 -8.00 -10.37 3.78
C TRP A 83 -8.72 -11.42 4.60
N ARG A 84 -8.25 -11.62 5.84
CA ARG A 84 -8.91 -12.49 6.80
C ARG A 84 -10.21 -11.83 7.24
N ALA A 85 -11.24 -12.66 7.46
CA ALA A 85 -12.50 -12.16 7.98
C ALA A 85 -12.31 -11.58 9.41
N ASN A 86 -13.17 -10.63 9.78
CA ASN A 86 -13.27 -10.05 11.13
C ASN A 86 -12.13 -9.10 11.57
N GLY A 87 -11.43 -8.47 10.64
CA GLY A 87 -10.56 -7.35 10.96
C GLY A 87 -9.23 -7.77 11.58
N SER A 88 -8.46 -8.56 10.84
CA SER A 88 -6.99 -8.57 11.00
C SER A 88 -6.42 -7.20 10.60
N PHE A 89 -5.19 -7.12 10.11
CA PHE A 89 -4.51 -5.89 9.68
C PHE A 89 -5.39 -4.79 9.05
N VAL A 90 -6.31 -5.12 8.13
CA VAL A 90 -7.15 -4.15 7.39
C VAL A 90 -8.40 -3.71 8.18
N GLY A 91 -8.76 -4.38 9.28
CA GLY A 91 -9.93 -4.05 10.08
C GLY A 91 -11.27 -4.31 9.38
N ASN A 92 -12.35 -3.69 9.89
CA ASN A 92 -13.67 -3.75 9.28
C ASN A 92 -13.97 -2.43 8.55
N LEU A 93 -13.94 -2.45 7.22
CA LEU A 93 -14.15 -1.26 6.38
C LEU A 93 -15.48 -0.53 6.62
N ALA A 94 -16.50 -1.24 7.12
CA ALA A 94 -17.80 -0.63 7.44
C ALA A 94 -17.77 0.26 8.70
N LYS A 95 -16.69 0.20 9.48
CA LYS A 95 -16.51 1.05 10.67
C LYS A 95 -15.61 2.23 10.32
N PRO A 96 -15.84 3.41 10.93
CA PRO A 96 -14.89 4.51 10.84
C PRO A 96 -13.48 4.08 11.25
N PHE A 97 -12.47 4.68 10.65
CA PHE A 97 -11.09 4.49 11.07
C PHE A 97 -10.96 4.83 12.57
N PRO A 98 -10.39 3.94 13.40
CA PRO A 98 -10.50 4.03 14.86
C PRO A 98 -9.73 5.22 15.46
N HIS A 99 -8.75 5.75 14.75
CA HIS A 99 -7.88 6.82 15.24
C HIS A 99 -8.17 8.13 14.52
N SER A 100 -8.77 9.08 15.25
CA SER A 100 -8.97 10.46 14.79
C SER A 100 -7.94 11.44 15.39
N LYS A 101 -7.04 10.92 16.22
CA LYS A 101 -5.92 11.61 16.86
C LYS A 101 -4.69 10.69 16.81
N ALA A 102 -3.50 11.26 16.99
CA ALA A 102 -2.29 10.47 17.19
C ALA A 102 -2.55 9.41 18.28
N TRP A 103 -2.35 8.14 17.91
CA TRP A 103 -2.58 7.01 18.80
C TRP A 103 -1.30 6.59 19.52
N ASN A 104 -0.15 6.96 18.95
CA ASN A 104 1.20 6.74 19.44
C ASN A 104 1.80 8.03 20.00
N ASP A 105 2.55 7.92 21.10
CA ASP A 105 3.36 9.01 21.64
C ASP A 105 4.76 8.99 21.01
N LEU A 106 4.97 9.89 20.06
CA LEU A 106 6.25 10.09 19.38
C LEU A 106 7.20 11.01 20.16
N SER A 107 6.84 11.42 21.38
CA SER A 107 7.74 12.23 22.21
C SER A 107 9.03 11.47 22.50
N GLY A 108 10.17 12.10 22.17
CA GLY A 108 11.49 11.49 22.31
C GLY A 108 11.87 10.55 21.16
N GLN A 109 11.11 10.50 20.06
CA GLN A 109 11.59 9.87 18.83
C GLN A 109 12.80 10.66 18.32
N PRO A 110 13.91 10.00 17.96
CA PRO A 110 15.09 10.68 17.44
C PRO A 110 14.78 11.43 16.14
N ALA A 111 15.54 12.50 15.91
CA ALA A 111 15.45 13.29 14.69
C ALA A 111 15.98 12.49 13.48
N GLU A 112 15.24 12.46 12.37
CA GLU A 112 15.62 11.70 11.17
C GLU A 112 16.94 12.20 10.56
N GLU A 113 17.29 13.48 10.75
CA GLU A 113 18.54 14.06 10.28
C GLU A 113 19.78 13.40 10.92
N LEU A 114 19.63 12.73 12.07
CA LEU A 114 20.71 11.98 12.70
C LEU A 114 21.07 10.71 11.92
N ILE A 115 20.15 10.17 11.10
CA ILE A 115 20.42 8.96 10.30
C ILE A 115 21.65 9.17 9.40
N ASP A 116 21.71 10.32 8.73
CA ASP A 116 22.82 10.65 7.82
C ASP A 116 23.98 11.35 8.53
N SER A 117 23.71 12.06 9.63
CA SER A 117 24.72 12.93 10.27
C SER A 117 25.45 12.30 11.46
N ASP A 118 24.78 11.44 12.24
CA ASP A 118 25.32 10.76 13.42
C ASP A 118 24.45 9.54 13.78
N ILE A 119 24.65 8.45 13.03
CA ILE A 119 23.85 7.22 13.15
C ILE A 119 23.98 6.58 14.54
N ASP A 120 25.14 6.66 15.19
CA ASP A 120 25.37 6.09 16.53
C ASP A 120 24.54 6.80 17.60
N THR A 121 24.27 8.10 17.42
CA THR A 121 23.37 8.86 18.29
C THR A 121 21.91 8.53 17.98
N TYR A 122 21.53 8.46 16.69
CA TYR A 122 20.18 8.05 16.28
C TYR A 122 19.81 6.68 16.88
N GLU A 123 20.68 5.68 16.73
CA GLU A 123 20.44 4.32 17.23
C GLU A 123 20.26 4.30 18.75
N ARG A 124 21.10 5.03 19.50
CA ARG A 124 21.01 5.08 20.97
C ARG A 124 19.73 5.74 21.46
N GLU A 125 19.29 6.79 20.77
CA GLU A 125 18.05 7.48 21.08
C GLU A 125 16.84 6.63 20.70
N LEU A 126 16.87 5.95 19.54
CA LEU A 126 15.85 5.01 19.12
C LEU A 126 15.71 3.86 20.13
N ASP A 127 16.82 3.26 20.55
CA ASP A 127 16.86 2.23 21.59
C ASP A 127 16.21 2.69 22.90
N SER A 128 16.38 3.98 23.23
CA SER A 128 15.80 4.58 24.43
C SER A 128 14.31 4.85 24.26
N PHE A 129 13.90 5.28 23.07
CA PHE A 129 12.51 5.54 22.67
C PHE A 129 11.68 4.25 22.64
N GLU A 130 12.20 3.18 22.04
CA GLU A 130 11.53 1.89 21.86
C GLU A 130 11.31 1.16 23.19
N LYS A 131 12.24 1.26 24.15
CA LYS A 131 12.09 0.69 25.50
C LYS A 131 10.90 1.23 26.30
N ARG A 132 10.21 2.26 25.82
CA ARG A 132 9.00 2.80 26.45
C ARG A 132 7.74 1.99 26.12
N TYR A 133 7.79 1.10 25.12
CA TYR A 133 6.69 0.25 24.65
C TYR A 133 7.01 -1.24 24.82
#